data_AF-E6J296-F1
#
_entry.id   AF-E6J296-F1
#
_cell.length_a   1.000
_cell.length_b   1.000
_cell.length_c   1.000
_cell.angle_alpha   90.00
_cell.angle_beta   90.00
_cell.angle_gamma   90.00
#
_symmetry.space_group_name_H-M   'P 1'
#
loop_
_entity.id
_entity.type
_entity.pdbx_description
1 polymer ?
#
loop_
_entity_poly.entity_id
_entity_poly.type
_entity_poly.pdbx_seq_one_letter_code
_entity_poly.pdbx_strand_id
1 'polypeptide(L)'
;MSETKFLLIDDENEQSELLKSAIDEINAESGYNQLSFHIVNTPEDAMIALYSYSFQAIIIDLKLLAEDDAVNNDEEISGNILLKQIIEKEIIPIVVRTGFPEKISSEINKDIVKVFPKEEPLYDIIKELINSYSDSVFKIFGSKGEISKNIKELFWSIIPECFSNNNAEVSSLSFEKKETVIIRYISSWFNNKYMFDEKYIDADPIEMYMFPNPIEQVCNCDVYEKKDNEICDYYIVLTPSCDLANKKIDEVILCKIKNYGEIPDFIDTLNRYNMETSKESKKAKKAKDSLTKWFRNAHTDSIRYHFLPKFSKFSGGFVDFRSVISLKYNRETGKIEDTNYKKIGVITESFKRDIVARFSSYYHRQGQPEFNCDSVLNNF
;
A
#
# COMPACT_ATOMS: atom_id res chain seq x y z
N MET A 1 31.67 -3.31 6.50
CA MET A 1 30.92 -2.36 7.34
C MET A 1 30.40 -1.29 6.41
N SER A 2 29.08 -1.08 6.36
CA SER A 2 28.50 -0.01 5.53
C SER A 2 28.50 1.28 6.33
N GLU A 3 29.33 2.24 5.93
CA GLU A 3 29.29 3.61 6.44
C GLU A 3 27.91 4.22 6.16
N THR A 4 27.32 4.89 7.15
CA THR A 4 26.02 5.58 7.01
C THR A 4 26.29 7.08 6.96
N LYS A 5 26.05 7.69 5.80
CA LYS A 5 26.38 9.08 5.49
C LYS A 5 25.11 9.95 5.47
N PHE A 6 25.07 10.96 6.32
CA PHE A 6 24.02 11.98 6.36
C PHE A 6 24.41 13.22 5.55
N LEU A 7 23.41 13.94 5.04
CA LEU A 7 23.57 15.30 4.50
C LEU A 7 22.90 16.28 5.45
N LEU A 8 23.65 17.27 5.93
CA LEU A 8 23.11 18.44 6.63
C LEU A 8 23.09 19.62 5.66
N ILE A 9 21.93 20.26 5.54
CA ILE A 9 21.71 21.46 4.73
C ILE A 9 21.27 22.56 5.69
N ASP A 10 22.19 23.45 6.06
CA ASP A 10 21.96 24.49 7.06
C ASP A 10 22.95 25.65 6.82
N ASP A 11 22.47 26.89 6.81
CA ASP A 11 23.31 28.07 6.58
C ASP A 11 24.10 28.49 7.83
N GLU A 12 23.72 28.00 9.01
CA GLU A 12 24.36 28.28 10.29
C GLU A 12 25.49 27.29 10.62
N ASN A 13 26.73 27.79 10.68
CA ASN A 13 27.89 26.98 11.07
C ASN A 13 27.80 26.38 12.49
N GLU A 14 27.00 26.96 13.40
CA GLU A 14 26.82 26.41 14.75
C GLU A 14 26.13 25.04 14.73
N GLN A 15 25.18 24.85 13.81
CA GLN A 15 24.44 23.58 13.65
C GLN A 15 25.37 22.45 13.20
N SER A 16 26.42 22.79 12.46
CA SER A 16 27.46 21.86 12.04
C SER A 16 28.23 21.25 13.21
N GLU A 17 28.60 22.07 14.20
CA GLU A 17 29.33 21.61 15.40
C GLU A 17 28.43 20.79 16.34
N LEU A 18 27.15 21.17 16.44
CA LEU A 18 26.15 20.40 17.20
C LEU A 18 25.92 19.02 16.56
N LEU A 19 25.78 18.95 15.24
CA LEU A 19 25.63 17.68 14.52
C LEU A 19 26.85 16.79 14.71
N LYS A 20 28.05 17.36 14.58
CA LYS A 20 29.31 16.63 14.76
C LYS A 20 29.40 16.03 16.16
N SER A 21 29.08 16.82 17.19
CA SER A 21 29.07 16.36 18.58
C SER A 21 28.10 15.21 18.80
N ALA A 22 26.88 15.30 18.25
CA ALA A 22 25.89 14.23 18.35
C ALA A 22 26.31 12.94 17.62
N ILE A 23 26.93 13.06 16.43
CA ILE A 23 27.44 11.91 15.67
C ILE A 23 28.60 11.23 16.40
N ASP A 24 29.52 12.00 16.97
CA ASP A 24 30.66 11.47 17.73
C ASP A 24 30.18 10.69 18.97
N GLU A 25 29.15 11.19 19.65
CA GLU A 25 28.50 10.49 20.77
C GLU A 25 27.88 9.16 20.33
N ILE A 26 27.09 9.16 19.25
CA ILE A 26 26.43 7.94 18.75
C ILE A 26 27.47 6.92 18.26
N ASN A 27 28.54 7.36 17.59
CA ASN A 27 29.61 6.48 17.14
C ASN A 27 30.41 5.87 18.31
N ALA A 28 30.45 6.54 19.46
CA ALA A 28 31.08 5.99 20.67
C ALA A 28 30.22 4.89 21.33
N GLU A 29 28.91 4.84 21.07
CA GLU A 29 28.04 3.75 21.50
C GLU A 29 28.30 2.48 20.69
N SER A 30 28.67 1.38 21.36
CA SER A 30 28.91 0.10 20.70
C SER A 30 27.62 -0.45 20.08
N GLY A 31 27.57 -0.57 18.75
CA GLY A 31 26.45 -1.23 18.04
C GLY A 31 25.97 -0.53 16.78
N TYR A 32 26.36 0.72 16.54
CA TYR A 32 26.00 1.45 15.32
C TYR A 32 27.09 1.32 14.24
N ASN A 33 26.65 1.34 12.97
CA ASN A 33 27.56 1.51 11.84
C ASN A 33 28.34 2.82 11.99
N GLN A 34 29.55 2.90 11.41
CA GLN A 34 30.32 4.15 11.37
C GLN A 34 29.47 5.23 10.66
N LEU A 35 28.96 6.19 11.44
CA LEU A 35 28.19 7.31 10.94
C LEU A 35 29.14 8.40 10.46
N SER A 36 28.84 8.98 9.30
CA SER A 36 29.53 10.14 8.77
C SER A 36 28.52 11.15 8.24
N PHE A 37 28.97 12.37 7.97
CA PHE A 37 28.12 13.45 7.51
C PHE A 37 28.83 14.31 6.47
N HIS A 38 28.02 15.02 5.69
CA HIS A 38 28.44 16.06 4.76
C HIS A 38 27.59 17.29 5.02
N ILE A 39 28.22 18.45 5.04
CA ILE A 39 27.54 19.72 5.32
C ILE A 39 27.60 20.56 4.05
N VAL A 40 26.48 21.20 3.76
CA VAL A 40 26.33 22.20 2.71
C VAL A 40 25.52 23.35 3.27
N ASN A 41 25.84 24.57 2.85
CA ASN A 41 25.29 25.78 3.45
C ASN A 41 24.33 26.52 2.52
N THR A 42 24.16 26.03 1.28
CA THR A 42 23.30 26.64 0.27
C THR A 42 22.48 25.59 -0.46
N PRO A 43 21.31 25.96 -1.02
CA PRO A 43 20.52 25.05 -1.85
C PRO A 43 21.27 24.51 -3.07
N GLU A 44 22.10 25.35 -3.71
CA GLU A 44 22.90 24.96 -4.87
C GLU A 44 23.93 23.88 -4.50
N ASP A 45 24.67 24.10 -3.41
CA ASP A 45 25.65 23.13 -2.92
C ASP A 45 24.98 21.81 -2.51
N ALA A 46 23.77 21.87 -1.93
CA ALA A 46 22.99 20.69 -1.61
C ALA A 46 22.64 19.86 -2.84
N MET A 47 22.20 20.50 -3.93
CA MET A 47 21.90 19.79 -5.18
C MET A 47 23.17 19.20 -5.83
N ILE A 48 24.29 19.91 -5.76
CA ILE A 48 25.60 19.39 -6.22
C ILE A 48 26.02 18.17 -5.38
N ALA A 49 25.85 18.24 -4.06
CA ALA A 49 26.19 17.16 -3.15
C ALA A 49 25.32 15.93 -3.38
N LEU A 50 24.01 16.10 -3.52
CA LEU A 50 23.05 15.02 -3.82
C LEU A 50 23.36 14.32 -5.16
N TYR A 51 23.86 15.06 -6.14
CA TYR A 51 24.30 14.49 -7.41
C TYR A 51 25.65 13.75 -7.30
N SER A 52 26.59 14.31 -6.53
CA SER A 52 27.98 13.84 -6.47
C SER A 52 28.19 12.69 -5.49
N TYR A 53 27.37 12.62 -4.45
CA TYR A 53 27.51 11.67 -3.35
C TYR A 53 26.23 10.87 -3.17
N SER A 54 26.29 9.88 -2.30
CA SER A 54 25.10 9.15 -1.87
C SER A 54 24.92 9.29 -0.38
N PHE A 55 23.69 9.55 0.02
CA PHE A 55 23.30 9.75 1.40
C PHE A 55 22.25 8.71 1.81
N GLN A 56 22.17 8.43 3.10
CA GLN A 56 21.15 7.55 3.68
C GLN A 56 19.99 8.34 4.30
N ALA A 57 20.22 9.60 4.66
CA ALA A 57 19.20 10.52 5.16
C ALA A 57 19.67 11.97 5.04
N ILE A 58 18.71 12.89 5.10
CA ILE A 58 18.92 14.33 4.99
C ILE A 58 18.35 15.02 6.24
N ILE A 59 19.10 15.96 6.79
CA ILE A 59 18.63 16.96 7.75
C ILE A 59 18.74 18.32 7.06
N ILE A 60 17.66 19.09 7.05
CA ILE A 60 17.57 20.35 6.33
C ILE A 60 16.91 21.41 7.20
N ASP A 61 17.46 22.64 7.23
CA ASP A 61 16.74 23.81 7.74
C ASP A 61 15.79 24.36 6.67
N LEU A 62 14.73 25.01 7.13
CA LEU A 62 13.74 25.62 6.27
C LEU A 62 14.25 26.93 5.65
N LYS A 63 14.93 27.76 6.41
CA LYS A 63 15.51 29.01 5.89
C LYS A 63 16.98 28.77 5.60
N LEU A 64 17.39 28.92 4.34
CA LEU A 64 18.75 28.65 3.87
C LEU A 64 19.37 29.87 3.19
N LEU A 65 18.59 30.92 2.95
CA LEU A 65 19.01 32.15 2.29
C LEU A 65 18.59 33.36 3.13
N ALA A 66 19.43 34.40 3.12
CA ALA A 66 19.15 35.65 3.85
C ALA A 66 17.84 36.33 3.37
N GLU A 67 17.49 36.12 2.10
CA GLU A 67 16.26 36.65 1.50
C GLU A 67 14.98 36.01 2.08
N ASP A 68 15.07 34.83 2.71
CA ASP A 68 13.91 34.11 3.27
C ASP A 68 13.19 34.89 4.39
N ASP A 69 13.87 35.85 5.03
CA ASP A 69 13.26 36.73 6.04
C ASP A 69 12.26 37.73 5.46
N ALA A 70 12.41 38.07 4.17
CA ALA A 70 11.53 39.01 3.47
C ALA A 70 10.39 38.31 2.71
N VAL A 71 10.39 36.97 2.65
CA VAL A 71 9.40 36.17 1.94
C VAL A 71 8.08 36.15 2.71
N ASN A 72 6.99 36.56 2.04
CA ASN A 72 5.63 36.53 2.60
C ASN A 72 4.87 35.24 2.30
N ASN A 73 5.32 34.48 1.29
CA ASN A 73 4.70 33.24 0.86
C ASN A 73 5.57 32.07 1.31
N ASP A 74 5.07 31.24 2.23
CA ASP A 74 5.85 30.12 2.78
C ASP A 74 6.36 29.16 1.69
N GLU A 75 5.63 29.00 0.59
CA GLU A 75 6.02 28.14 -0.54
C GLU A 75 7.26 28.65 -1.30
N GLU A 76 7.62 29.92 -1.15
CA GLU A 76 8.79 30.56 -1.77
C GLU A 76 10.03 30.53 -0.87
N ILE A 77 9.92 30.03 0.37
CA ILE A 77 11.06 29.86 1.26
C ILE A 77 12.02 28.82 0.65
N SER A 78 13.31 29.13 0.64
CA SER A 78 14.34 28.35 -0.04
C SER A 78 14.36 26.86 0.34
N GLY A 79 14.21 26.51 1.62
CA GLY A 79 14.13 25.13 2.08
C GLY A 79 12.88 24.40 1.59
N ASN A 80 11.72 25.06 1.46
CA ASN A 80 10.53 24.46 0.88
C ASN A 80 10.72 24.17 -0.62
N ILE A 81 11.32 25.11 -1.35
CA ILE A 81 11.66 24.92 -2.77
C ILE A 81 12.61 23.73 -2.93
N LEU A 82 13.66 23.66 -2.12
CA LEU A 82 14.64 22.58 -2.15
C LEU A 82 14.02 21.24 -1.77
N LEU A 83 13.19 21.18 -0.72
CA LEU A 83 12.47 19.96 -0.31
C LEU A 83 11.64 19.39 -1.46
N LYS A 84 10.89 20.23 -2.18
CA LYS A 84 10.12 19.79 -3.36
C LYS A 84 11.03 19.17 -4.43
N GLN A 85 12.14 19.83 -4.74
CA GLN A 85 13.11 19.33 -5.72
C GLN A 85 13.74 18.00 -5.30
N ILE A 86 14.02 17.81 -4.00
CA ILE A 86 14.56 16.56 -3.47
C ILE A 86 13.51 15.44 -3.59
N ILE A 87 12.28 15.68 -3.12
CA ILE A 87 11.20 14.68 -3.11
C ILE A 87 10.80 14.26 -4.54
N GLU A 88 10.89 15.16 -5.51
CA GLU A 88 10.65 14.84 -6.92
C GLU A 88 11.70 13.87 -7.51
N LYS A 89 12.90 13.79 -6.94
CA LYS A 89 14.05 13.10 -7.53
C LYS A 89 14.54 11.90 -6.73
N GLU A 90 14.42 11.95 -5.41
CA GLU A 90 15.01 10.98 -4.50
C GLU A 90 13.98 10.44 -3.50
N ILE A 91 14.04 9.13 -3.26
CA ILE A 91 13.34 8.49 -2.14
C ILE A 91 14.38 8.31 -1.04
N ILE A 92 14.38 9.23 -0.07
CA ILE A 92 15.34 9.27 1.03
C ILE A 92 14.61 9.78 2.29
N PRO A 93 14.92 9.27 3.50
CA PRO A 93 14.44 9.85 4.74
C PRO A 93 14.90 11.31 4.88
N ILE A 94 13.96 12.21 5.17
CA ILE A 94 14.23 13.64 5.34
C ILE A 94 13.64 14.09 6.68
N VAL A 95 14.44 14.81 7.45
CA VAL A 95 14.01 15.59 8.60
C VAL A 95 14.22 17.06 8.30
N VAL A 96 13.18 17.87 8.51
CA VAL A 96 13.30 19.32 8.57
C VAL A 96 13.50 19.74 10.01
N ARG A 97 14.58 20.45 10.31
CA ARG A 97 14.84 21.00 11.65
C ARG A 97 14.90 22.51 11.56
N THR A 98 13.93 23.20 12.13
CA THR A 98 13.77 24.64 11.89
C THR A 98 13.17 25.39 13.07
N GLY A 99 13.41 26.71 13.14
CA GLY A 99 12.75 27.61 14.08
C GLY A 99 11.32 28.01 13.68
N PHE A 100 10.88 27.65 12.46
CA PHE A 100 9.57 28.04 11.91
C PHE A 100 8.78 26.84 11.35
N PRO A 101 8.47 25.80 12.17
CA PRO A 101 7.84 24.57 11.70
C PRO A 101 6.45 24.78 11.07
N GLU A 102 5.77 25.87 11.43
CA GLU A 102 4.49 26.28 10.86
C GLU A 102 4.58 26.70 9.39
N LYS A 103 5.76 27.13 8.92
CA LYS A 103 6.00 27.61 7.55
C LYS A 103 6.34 26.49 6.56
N ILE A 104 6.28 25.23 6.98
CA ILE A 104 6.49 24.10 6.08
C ILE A 104 5.35 24.04 5.07
N SER A 105 5.72 23.92 3.79
CA SER A 105 4.80 23.81 2.66
C SER A 105 3.69 22.78 2.91
N SER A 106 2.47 23.16 2.51
CA SER A 106 1.29 22.30 2.66
C SER A 106 1.31 21.06 1.76
N GLU A 107 2.17 21.06 0.73
CA GLU A 107 2.37 19.94 -0.20
C GLU A 107 3.27 18.84 0.39
N ILE A 108 3.99 19.13 1.47
CA ILE A 108 4.90 18.19 2.11
C ILE A 108 4.12 17.26 3.04
N ASN A 109 4.20 15.96 2.77
CA ASN A 109 3.58 14.96 3.63
C ASN A 109 4.40 14.76 4.93
N LYS A 110 3.91 15.37 6.03
CA LYS A 110 4.53 15.33 7.36
C LYS A 110 4.53 13.94 8.03
N ASP A 111 3.77 12.98 7.49
CA ASP A 111 3.84 11.59 7.95
C ASP A 111 5.17 10.94 7.51
N ILE A 112 5.72 11.37 6.37
CA ILE A 112 6.96 10.86 5.77
C ILE A 112 8.15 11.77 6.07
N VAL A 113 8.00 13.08 5.87
CA VAL A 113 9.03 14.09 6.18
C VAL A 113 8.77 14.65 7.55
N LYS A 114 9.61 14.28 8.53
CA LYS A 114 9.42 14.74 9.92
C LYS A 114 9.90 16.17 10.07
N VAL A 115 9.20 16.94 10.90
CA VAL A 115 9.52 18.35 11.16
C VAL A 115 9.74 18.51 12.66
N PHE A 116 10.92 18.98 13.03
CA PHE A 116 11.31 19.23 14.41
C PHE A 116 11.70 20.69 14.63
N PRO A 117 11.33 21.29 15.77
CA PRO A 117 11.88 22.56 16.22
C PRO A 117 13.41 22.48 16.43
N LYS A 118 14.15 23.59 16.34
CA LYS A 118 15.61 23.62 16.61
C LYS A 118 15.94 23.25 18.06
N GLU A 119 15.00 23.35 18.99
CA GLU A 119 15.19 22.93 20.38
C GLU A 119 15.30 21.42 20.56
N GLU A 120 14.82 20.63 19.58
CA GLU A 120 14.85 19.18 19.66
C GLU A 120 16.31 18.66 19.53
N PRO A 121 16.74 17.73 20.41
CA PRO A 121 18.12 17.23 20.39
C PRO A 121 18.45 16.50 19.08
N LEU A 122 19.56 16.90 18.43
CA LEU A 122 20.04 16.25 17.21
C LEU A 122 20.34 14.76 17.40
N TYR A 123 20.77 14.36 18.60
CA TYR A 123 21.00 12.96 18.93
C TYR A 123 19.74 12.09 18.71
N ASP A 124 18.59 12.54 19.20
CA ASP A 124 17.32 11.81 19.07
C ASP A 124 16.85 11.80 17.61
N ILE A 125 16.98 12.93 16.91
CA ILE A 125 16.68 13.04 15.48
C ILE A 125 17.51 12.06 14.63
N ILE A 126 18.81 11.96 14.88
CA ILE A 126 19.70 11.05 14.15
C ILE A 126 19.30 9.60 14.42
N LYS A 127 18.99 9.24 15.67
CA LYS A 127 18.50 7.89 15.99
C LYS A 127 17.18 7.57 15.29
N GLU A 128 16.26 8.51 15.23
CA GLU A 128 15.01 8.36 14.47
C GLU A 128 15.27 8.19 12.96
N LEU A 129 16.20 8.95 12.38
CA LEU A 129 16.60 8.80 10.97
C LEU A 129 17.26 7.44 10.69
N ILE A 130 18.13 6.96 11.59
CA ILE A 130 18.74 5.61 11.47
C ILE A 130 17.64 4.55 11.48
N ASN A 131 16.69 4.65 12.41
CA ASN A 131 15.56 3.73 12.48
C ASN A 131 14.71 3.80 11.21
N SER A 132 14.41 5.00 10.72
CA SER A 132 13.62 5.23 9.51
C SER A 132 14.30 4.70 8.25
N TYR A 133 15.63 4.85 8.13
CA TYR A 133 16.39 4.24 7.03
C TYR A 133 16.42 2.71 7.14
N SER A 134 16.43 2.17 8.36
CA SER A 134 16.34 0.73 8.60
C SER A 134 14.94 0.15 8.36
N ASP A 135 13.92 1.02 8.25
CA ASP A 135 12.56 0.63 7.87
C ASP A 135 12.55 -0.03 6.49
N SER A 136 11.68 -1.03 6.35
CA SER A 136 11.44 -1.73 5.10
C SER A 136 11.20 -0.78 3.92
N VAL A 137 10.47 0.32 4.08
CA VAL A 137 10.06 1.19 2.97
C VAL A 137 11.28 1.87 2.34
N PHE A 138 12.08 2.62 3.10
CA PHE A 138 13.24 3.32 2.52
C PHE A 138 14.35 2.36 2.11
N LYS A 139 14.52 1.24 2.82
CA LYS A 139 15.46 0.19 2.43
C LYS A 139 15.07 -0.48 1.11
N ILE A 140 13.78 -0.62 0.82
CA ILE A 140 13.25 -1.24 -0.41
C ILE A 140 13.20 -0.23 -1.56
N PHE A 141 12.64 0.96 -1.32
CA PHE A 141 12.34 1.96 -2.35
C PHE A 141 13.42 3.03 -2.53
N GLY A 142 14.35 3.19 -1.59
CA GLY A 142 15.39 4.20 -1.70
C GLY A 142 16.18 4.05 -3.01
N SER A 143 16.89 5.10 -3.42
CA SER A 143 17.62 5.09 -4.71
C SER A 143 18.65 3.96 -4.85
N LYS A 144 19.07 3.36 -3.73
CA LYS A 144 19.90 2.13 -3.65
C LYS A 144 19.19 0.90 -3.07
N GLY A 145 17.89 1.00 -2.86
CA GLY A 145 17.06 -0.07 -2.33
C GLY A 145 16.87 -1.21 -3.31
N GLU A 146 16.26 -2.28 -2.81
CA GLU A 146 16.06 -3.52 -3.55
C GLU A 146 15.25 -3.32 -4.85
N ILE A 147 14.20 -2.48 -4.82
CA ILE A 147 13.38 -2.20 -6.00
C ILE A 147 14.20 -1.47 -7.06
N SER A 148 14.98 -0.46 -6.69
CA SER A 148 15.87 0.26 -7.63
C SER A 148 16.86 -0.69 -8.31
N LYS A 149 17.45 -1.61 -7.55
CA LYS A 149 18.31 -2.67 -8.10
C LYS A 149 17.56 -3.55 -9.09
N ASN A 150 16.35 -3.98 -8.74
CA ASN A 150 15.53 -4.85 -9.58
C ASN A 150 15.01 -4.13 -10.84
N ILE A 151 14.69 -2.83 -10.78
CA ILE A 151 14.36 -2.01 -11.95
C ILE A 151 15.56 -1.93 -12.89
N LYS A 152 16.76 -1.68 -12.35
CA LYS A 152 17.99 -1.62 -13.17
C LYS A 152 18.29 -2.96 -13.83
N GLU A 153 18.16 -4.06 -13.10
CA GLU A 153 18.31 -5.41 -13.66
C GLU A 153 17.29 -5.68 -14.77
N LEU A 154 16.00 -5.36 -14.54
CA LEU A 154 14.95 -5.49 -15.54
C LEU A 154 15.31 -4.69 -16.79
N PHE A 155 15.69 -3.43 -16.65
CA PHE A 155 15.99 -2.55 -17.78
C PHE A 155 17.25 -2.95 -18.55
N TRP A 156 18.35 -3.29 -17.88
CA TRP A 156 19.62 -3.56 -18.56
C TRP A 156 19.77 -5.00 -19.03
N SER A 157 19.14 -5.96 -18.35
CA SER A 157 19.29 -7.38 -18.68
C SER A 157 18.08 -7.91 -19.45
N ILE A 158 16.86 -7.65 -18.97
CA ILE A 158 15.65 -8.31 -19.49
C ILE A 158 15.02 -7.56 -20.66
N ILE A 159 14.91 -6.23 -20.57
CA ILE A 159 14.28 -5.43 -21.63
C ILE A 159 14.98 -5.60 -22.99
N PRO A 160 16.32 -5.61 -23.11
CA PRO A 160 16.98 -5.82 -24.40
C PRO A 160 16.69 -7.20 -25.00
N GLU A 161 16.59 -8.24 -24.17
CA GLU A 161 16.25 -9.59 -24.64
C GLU A 161 14.81 -9.65 -25.17
N CYS A 162 13.86 -9.05 -24.46
CA CYS A 162 12.45 -9.13 -24.81
C CYS A 162 11.99 -8.08 -25.85
N PHE A 163 12.61 -6.90 -25.88
CA PHE A 163 12.14 -5.73 -26.64
C PHE A 163 13.19 -5.13 -27.58
N SER A 164 14.26 -5.86 -27.92
CA SER A 164 15.21 -5.38 -28.94
C SER A 164 14.52 -5.06 -30.27
N ASN A 165 15.11 -4.13 -31.04
CA ASN A 165 14.58 -3.64 -32.32
C ASN A 165 14.33 -4.74 -33.38
N ASN A 166 14.88 -5.93 -33.18
CA ASN A 166 14.70 -7.08 -34.08
C ASN A 166 13.49 -7.96 -33.71
N ASN A 167 12.76 -7.64 -32.63
CA ASN A 167 11.56 -8.37 -32.25
C ASN A 167 10.37 -7.94 -33.13
N ALA A 168 9.92 -8.82 -34.02
CA ALA A 168 8.80 -8.60 -34.94
C ALA A 168 7.47 -8.31 -34.22
N GLU A 169 7.26 -8.88 -33.03
CA GLU A 169 6.03 -8.71 -32.24
C GLU A 169 5.92 -7.29 -31.68
N VAL A 170 7.03 -6.72 -31.22
CA VAL A 170 7.07 -5.37 -30.66
C VAL A 170 7.13 -4.34 -31.77
N SER A 171 8.00 -4.53 -32.78
CA SER A 171 8.23 -3.55 -33.84
C SER A 171 6.98 -3.19 -34.64
N SER A 172 6.05 -4.13 -34.80
CA SER A 172 4.77 -3.96 -35.53
C SER A 172 3.70 -3.13 -34.79
N LEU A 173 3.88 -2.86 -33.49
CA LEU A 173 2.91 -2.08 -32.69
C LEU A 173 3.07 -0.56 -32.91
N SER A 174 1.97 0.20 -32.76
CA SER A 174 2.02 1.66 -32.69
C SER A 174 2.77 2.11 -31.43
N PHE A 175 3.27 3.35 -31.41
CA PHE A 175 4.02 3.87 -30.27
C PHE A 175 3.21 3.80 -28.95
N GLU A 176 1.94 4.22 -28.97
CA GLU A 176 1.10 4.20 -27.75
C GLU A 176 0.83 2.76 -27.26
N LYS A 177 0.68 1.82 -28.21
CA LYS A 177 0.50 0.40 -27.88
C LYS A 177 1.77 -0.21 -27.30
N LYS A 178 2.94 0.14 -27.85
CA LYS A 178 4.25 -0.32 -27.33
C LYS A 178 4.42 0.10 -25.87
N GLU A 179 4.17 1.37 -25.57
CA GLU A 179 4.28 1.90 -24.20
C GLU A 179 3.37 1.12 -23.22
N THR A 180 2.09 0.96 -23.58
CA THR A 180 1.13 0.23 -22.74
C THR A 180 1.54 -1.23 -22.51
N VAL A 181 2.03 -1.91 -23.56
CA VAL A 181 2.48 -3.30 -23.48
C VAL A 181 3.72 -3.43 -22.59
N ILE A 182 4.70 -2.54 -22.75
CA ILE A 182 5.92 -2.52 -21.95
C ILE A 182 5.59 -2.30 -20.47
N ILE A 183 4.74 -1.31 -20.15
CA ILE A 183 4.32 -1.04 -18.77
C ILE A 183 3.65 -2.28 -18.16
N ARG A 184 2.71 -2.91 -18.87
CA ARG A 184 2.03 -4.13 -18.39
C ARG A 184 3.00 -5.30 -18.18
N TYR A 185 3.97 -5.44 -19.07
CA TYR A 185 5.01 -6.46 -18.95
C TYR A 185 5.85 -6.24 -17.69
N ILE A 186 6.32 -5.00 -17.48
CA ILE A 186 7.09 -4.62 -16.29
C ILE A 186 6.29 -4.89 -15.01
N SER A 187 5.02 -4.46 -14.96
CA SER A 187 4.15 -4.72 -13.80
C SER A 187 3.97 -6.21 -13.53
N SER A 188 3.77 -7.00 -14.58
CA SER A 188 3.62 -8.46 -14.46
C SER A 188 4.91 -9.13 -14.02
N TRP A 189 6.06 -8.68 -14.52
CA TRP A 189 7.36 -9.21 -14.13
C TRP A 189 7.63 -8.97 -12.65
N PHE A 190 7.39 -7.76 -12.15
CA PHE A 190 7.52 -7.47 -10.71
C PHE A 190 6.57 -8.31 -9.87
N ASN A 191 5.31 -8.42 -10.27
CA ASN A 191 4.34 -9.26 -9.56
C ASN A 191 4.83 -10.72 -9.47
N ASN A 192 5.36 -11.27 -10.57
CA ASN A 192 5.89 -12.64 -10.57
C ASN A 192 7.17 -12.79 -9.76
N LYS A 193 8.10 -11.81 -9.83
CA LYS A 193 9.39 -11.86 -9.10
C LYS A 193 9.20 -11.98 -7.59
N TYR A 194 8.15 -11.39 -7.05
CA TYR A 194 7.85 -11.41 -5.61
C TYR A 194 6.74 -12.41 -5.21
N MET A 195 6.17 -13.15 -6.17
CA MET A 195 5.08 -14.09 -5.90
C MET A 195 5.56 -15.35 -5.17
N PHE A 196 6.80 -15.79 -5.42
CA PHE A 196 7.39 -17.00 -4.83
C PHE A 196 8.75 -16.65 -4.23
N ASP A 197 8.77 -16.25 -2.96
CA ASP A 197 10.01 -16.17 -2.18
C ASP A 197 10.49 -17.60 -1.82
N GLU A 198 11.80 -17.77 -1.63
CA GLU A 198 12.40 -19.04 -1.19
C GLU A 198 11.87 -19.48 0.19
N LYS A 199 11.29 -18.53 0.95
CA LYS A 199 10.59 -18.77 2.22
C LYS A 199 9.10 -18.54 2.03
N TYR A 200 8.31 -19.59 2.27
CA TYR A 200 6.86 -19.45 2.32
C TYR A 200 6.45 -18.52 3.47
N ILE A 201 5.77 -17.43 3.13
CA ILE A 201 5.18 -16.47 4.06
C ILE A 201 3.67 -16.47 3.81
N ASP A 202 2.88 -16.60 4.88
CA ASP A 202 1.42 -16.45 4.79
C ASP A 202 1.08 -14.99 4.45
N ALA A 203 0.12 -14.78 3.54
CA ALA A 203 -0.26 -13.42 3.16
C ALA A 203 -0.91 -12.65 4.32
N ASP A 204 -0.46 -11.42 4.53
CA ASP A 204 -1.02 -10.50 5.51
C ASP A 204 -2.28 -9.81 4.97
N PRO A 205 -3.24 -9.41 5.83
CA PRO A 205 -4.49 -8.76 5.41
C PRO A 205 -4.32 -7.57 4.46
N ILE A 206 -3.25 -6.80 4.61
CA ILE A 206 -3.00 -5.61 3.77
C ILE A 206 -2.75 -5.98 2.31
N GLU A 207 -2.22 -7.18 2.02
CA GLU A 207 -1.89 -7.64 0.67
C GLU A 207 -3.13 -7.90 -0.19
N MET A 208 -4.29 -8.14 0.44
CA MET A 208 -5.55 -8.38 -0.26
C MET A 208 -6.12 -7.11 -0.91
N TYR A 209 -5.66 -5.93 -0.52
CA TYR A 209 -6.33 -4.66 -0.80
C TYR A 209 -5.41 -3.64 -1.47
N MET A 210 -5.93 -2.95 -2.48
CA MET A 210 -5.31 -1.76 -3.09
C MET A 210 -6.20 -0.55 -2.86
N PHE A 211 -5.87 0.26 -1.84
CA PHE A 211 -6.67 1.37 -1.33
C PHE A 211 -5.84 2.67 -1.29
N PRO A 212 -6.14 3.68 -2.12
CA PRO A 212 -7.25 3.74 -3.09
C PRO A 212 -6.98 2.89 -4.34
N ASN A 213 -8.04 2.62 -5.11
CA ASN A 213 -7.91 2.02 -6.44
C ASN A 213 -7.38 3.11 -7.41
N PRO A 214 -6.26 2.89 -8.13
CA PRO A 214 -5.74 3.85 -9.12
C PRO A 214 -6.61 3.97 -10.38
N ILE A 215 -7.58 3.07 -10.58
CA ILE A 215 -8.47 3.07 -11.75
C ILE A 215 -9.81 3.70 -11.39
N GLU A 216 -10.16 4.80 -12.05
CA GLU A 216 -11.44 5.47 -11.85
C GLU A 216 -12.63 4.64 -12.33
N GLN A 217 -12.54 4.01 -13.51
CA GLN A 217 -13.59 3.16 -14.07
C GLN A 217 -13.90 1.97 -13.15
N VAL A 218 -15.17 1.58 -13.04
CA VAL A 218 -15.58 0.37 -12.30
C VAL A 218 -14.80 -0.86 -12.78
N CYS A 219 -14.16 -1.55 -11.84
CA CYS A 219 -13.44 -2.79 -12.06
C CYS A 219 -14.07 -3.94 -11.25
N ASN A 220 -13.85 -5.17 -11.71
CA ASN A 220 -14.23 -6.35 -10.96
C ASN A 220 -13.49 -6.39 -9.61
N CYS A 221 -14.23 -6.77 -8.56
CA CYS A 221 -13.82 -6.72 -7.16
C CYS A 221 -13.45 -5.33 -6.63
N ASP A 222 -13.96 -4.26 -7.23
CA ASP A 222 -13.96 -2.94 -6.59
C ASP A 222 -14.79 -2.98 -5.31
N VAL A 223 -14.30 -2.33 -4.27
CA VAL A 223 -15.01 -2.12 -3.02
C VAL A 223 -15.61 -0.72 -3.01
N TYR A 224 -16.92 -0.66 -2.78
CA TYR A 224 -17.69 0.56 -2.64
C TYR A 224 -18.18 0.72 -1.21
N GLU A 225 -18.03 1.92 -0.69
CA GLU A 225 -18.72 2.41 0.50
C GLU A 225 -20.05 3.04 0.05
N LYS A 226 -21.16 2.61 0.63
CA LYS A 226 -22.44 3.30 0.52
C LYS A 226 -22.66 4.09 1.80
N LYS A 227 -22.81 5.40 1.68
CA LYS A 227 -23.19 6.25 2.81
C LYS A 227 -24.70 6.36 2.88
N ASP A 228 -25.29 5.84 3.94
CA ASP A 228 -26.69 6.06 4.30
C ASP A 228 -26.77 6.52 5.76
N ASN A 229 -26.88 7.84 5.95
CA ASN A 229 -26.84 8.50 7.27
C ASN A 229 -25.58 8.14 8.08
N GLU A 230 -25.74 7.38 9.18
CA GLU A 230 -24.68 6.95 10.11
C GLU A 230 -24.20 5.50 9.88
N ILE A 231 -24.86 4.74 9.01
CA ILE A 231 -24.48 3.35 8.71
C ILE A 231 -23.65 3.32 7.45
N CYS A 232 -22.42 2.82 7.58
CA CYS A 232 -21.53 2.58 6.46
C CYS A 232 -21.68 1.11 6.03
N ASP A 233 -22.33 0.91 4.89
CA ASP A 233 -22.44 -0.39 4.24
C ASP A 233 -21.38 -0.52 3.14
N TYR A 234 -20.75 -1.68 3.03
CA TYR A 234 -19.80 -1.95 1.96
C TYR A 234 -20.36 -2.93 0.94
N TYR A 235 -19.92 -2.76 -0.31
CA TYR A 235 -20.31 -3.57 -1.44
C TYR A 235 -19.08 -3.94 -2.27
N ILE A 236 -19.10 -5.12 -2.89
CA ILE A 236 -18.07 -5.55 -3.83
C ILE A 236 -18.66 -5.79 -5.21
N VAL A 237 -18.01 -5.29 -6.26
CA VAL A 237 -18.41 -5.50 -7.65
C VAL A 237 -18.05 -6.92 -8.08
N LEU A 238 -19.02 -7.66 -8.61
CA LEU A 238 -18.82 -9.02 -9.12
C LEU A 238 -19.16 -9.17 -10.61
N THR A 239 -19.53 -8.07 -11.29
CA THR A 239 -19.62 -8.06 -12.76
C THR A 239 -18.29 -8.53 -13.38
N PRO A 240 -18.32 -9.45 -14.36
CA PRO A 240 -17.12 -9.91 -15.04
C PRO A 240 -16.28 -8.78 -15.65
N SER A 241 -14.95 -8.91 -15.57
CA SER A 241 -14.02 -7.90 -16.09
C SER A 241 -14.19 -7.63 -17.59
N CYS A 242 -14.52 -8.65 -18.39
CA CYS A 242 -14.73 -8.51 -19.83
C CYS A 242 -15.93 -7.60 -20.17
N ASP A 243 -16.98 -7.65 -19.36
CA ASP A 243 -18.19 -6.85 -19.56
C ASP A 243 -17.92 -5.37 -19.22
N LEU A 244 -17.20 -5.13 -18.13
CA LEU A 244 -16.75 -3.81 -17.70
C LEU A 244 -15.78 -3.18 -18.70
N ALA A 245 -14.79 -3.94 -19.19
CA ALA A 245 -13.79 -3.44 -20.12
C ALA A 245 -14.40 -3.00 -21.47
N ASN A 246 -15.43 -3.71 -21.95
CA ASN A 246 -16.10 -3.37 -23.20
C ASN A 246 -17.20 -2.31 -23.04
N LYS A 247 -17.55 -1.91 -21.81
CA LYS A 247 -18.61 -0.93 -21.51
C LYS A 247 -19.97 -1.29 -22.15
N LYS A 248 -20.25 -2.59 -22.30
CA LYS A 248 -21.45 -3.11 -22.99
C LYS A 248 -22.63 -3.44 -22.05
N ILE A 249 -22.54 -3.04 -20.79
CA ILE A 249 -23.56 -3.31 -19.78
C ILE A 249 -24.30 -2.03 -19.40
N ASP A 250 -25.56 -2.18 -19.00
CA ASP A 250 -26.36 -1.08 -18.44
C ASP A 250 -26.29 -1.04 -16.91
N GLU A 251 -25.96 -2.17 -16.29
CA GLU A 251 -25.93 -2.32 -14.84
C GLU A 251 -24.69 -3.10 -14.39
N VAL A 252 -24.17 -2.71 -13.24
CA VAL A 252 -23.13 -3.47 -12.51
C VAL A 252 -23.78 -4.26 -11.39
N ILE A 253 -23.25 -5.46 -11.15
CA ILE A 253 -23.67 -6.41 -10.13
C ILE A 253 -22.74 -6.25 -8.93
N LEU A 254 -23.33 -6.06 -7.76
CA LEU A 254 -22.60 -5.97 -6.50
C LEU A 254 -23.18 -6.93 -5.46
N CYS A 255 -22.33 -7.42 -4.57
CA CYS A 255 -22.74 -8.11 -3.35
C CYS A 255 -22.51 -7.20 -2.13
N LYS A 256 -23.45 -7.21 -1.17
CA LYS A 256 -23.22 -6.59 0.14
C LYS A 256 -22.12 -7.33 0.90
N ILE A 257 -21.24 -6.59 1.55
CA ILE A 257 -20.26 -7.09 2.51
C ILE A 257 -20.88 -6.93 3.90
N LYS A 258 -21.26 -8.04 4.52
CA LYS A 258 -21.80 -8.07 5.88
C LYS A 258 -20.68 -7.90 6.90
N ASN A 259 -20.96 -7.15 7.95
CA ASN A 259 -20.07 -7.04 9.09
C ASN A 259 -19.90 -8.41 9.76
N TYR A 260 -18.76 -8.61 10.43
CA TYR A 260 -18.49 -9.87 11.14
C TYR A 260 -19.56 -10.23 12.19
N GLY A 261 -20.13 -9.23 12.85
CA GLY A 261 -21.19 -9.40 13.85
C GLY A 261 -22.53 -9.87 13.26
N GLU A 262 -22.73 -9.78 11.95
CA GLU A 262 -23.94 -10.26 11.28
C GLU A 262 -23.92 -11.76 10.98
N ILE A 263 -22.81 -12.45 11.29
CA ILE A 263 -22.64 -13.89 11.09
C ILE A 263 -22.55 -14.58 12.46
N PRO A 264 -23.67 -15.10 13.01
CA PRO A 264 -23.74 -15.66 14.37
C PRO A 264 -22.68 -16.72 14.68
N ASP A 265 -22.52 -17.71 13.80
CA ASP A 265 -21.56 -18.80 14.03
C ASP A 265 -20.10 -18.31 14.08
N PHE A 266 -19.78 -17.30 13.28
CA PHE A 266 -18.46 -16.67 13.28
C PHE A 266 -18.24 -15.89 14.57
N ILE A 267 -19.18 -15.00 14.93
CA ILE A 267 -19.02 -14.14 16.11
C ILE A 267 -19.04 -14.95 17.42
N ASP A 268 -19.84 -16.00 17.52
CA ASP A 268 -19.84 -16.91 18.66
C ASP A 268 -18.52 -17.66 18.79
N THR A 269 -17.93 -18.07 17.67
CA THR A 269 -16.62 -18.71 17.65
C THR A 269 -15.50 -17.73 18.01
N LEU A 270 -15.58 -16.51 17.51
CA LEU A 270 -14.63 -15.43 17.84
C LEU A 270 -14.70 -15.05 19.32
N ASN A 271 -15.90 -14.89 19.87
CA ASN A 271 -16.12 -14.60 21.28
C ASN A 271 -15.58 -15.71 22.17
N ARG A 272 -15.87 -16.99 21.84
CA ARG A 272 -15.28 -18.14 22.54
C ARG A 272 -13.75 -18.10 22.51
N TYR A 273 -13.14 -17.79 21.36
CA TYR A 273 -11.69 -17.67 21.27
C TYR A 273 -11.16 -16.53 22.16
N ASN A 274 -11.80 -15.36 22.12
CA ASN A 274 -11.36 -14.17 22.84
C ASN A 274 -11.51 -14.29 24.37
N MET A 275 -12.60 -14.89 24.86
CA MET A 275 -12.90 -15.05 26.28
C MET A 275 -11.98 -16.07 26.99
N GLU A 276 -11.29 -16.94 26.25
CA GLU A 276 -10.34 -17.88 26.84
C GLU A 276 -9.09 -17.15 27.35
N THR A 277 -8.80 -17.32 28.65
CA THR A 277 -7.64 -16.71 29.33
C THR A 277 -6.31 -17.24 28.80
N SER A 278 -6.26 -18.54 28.46
CA SER A 278 -5.10 -19.17 27.82
C SER A 278 -5.43 -19.55 26.39
N LYS A 279 -4.71 -18.97 25.43
CA LYS A 279 -4.85 -19.32 24.00
C LYS A 279 -4.32 -20.72 23.66
N GLU A 280 -3.63 -21.35 24.61
CA GLU A 280 -3.15 -22.73 24.50
C GLU A 280 -4.17 -23.77 24.97
N SER A 281 -5.29 -23.34 25.55
CA SER A 281 -6.35 -24.24 26.01
C SER A 281 -6.94 -25.05 24.84
N LYS A 282 -7.44 -26.26 25.14
CA LYS A 282 -8.11 -27.11 24.13
C LYS A 282 -9.30 -26.40 23.47
N LYS A 283 -10.00 -25.55 24.23
CA LYS A 283 -11.14 -24.76 23.73
C LYS A 283 -10.66 -23.66 22.78
N ALA A 284 -9.63 -22.90 23.15
CA ALA A 284 -9.05 -21.86 22.32
C ALA A 284 -8.49 -22.42 21.00
N LYS A 285 -7.77 -23.55 21.05
CA LYS A 285 -7.28 -24.24 19.85
C LYS A 285 -8.40 -24.66 18.91
N LYS A 286 -9.45 -25.29 19.43
CA LYS A 286 -10.62 -25.69 18.63
C LYS A 286 -11.34 -24.49 18.01
N ALA A 287 -11.47 -23.38 18.75
CA ALA A 287 -12.06 -22.15 18.22
C ALA A 287 -11.18 -21.53 17.12
N LYS A 288 -9.85 -21.48 17.33
CA LYS A 288 -8.88 -21.03 16.32
C LYS A 288 -8.94 -21.86 15.04
N ASP A 289 -9.04 -23.19 15.15
CA ASP A 289 -9.16 -24.08 13.99
C ASP A 289 -10.44 -23.79 13.19
N SER A 290 -11.56 -23.56 13.88
CA SER A 290 -12.83 -23.18 13.25
C SER A 290 -12.75 -21.80 12.58
N LEU A 291 -12.16 -20.81 13.24
CA LEU A 291 -11.90 -19.47 12.66
C LEU A 291 -10.97 -19.56 11.45
N THR A 292 -9.94 -20.39 11.50
CA THR A 292 -9.02 -20.60 10.37
C THR A 292 -9.75 -21.15 9.15
N LYS A 293 -10.75 -22.02 9.34
CA LYS A 293 -11.63 -22.46 8.26
C LYS A 293 -12.49 -21.32 7.70
N TRP A 294 -12.95 -20.38 8.52
CA TRP A 294 -13.62 -19.18 8.03
C TRP A 294 -12.68 -18.31 7.20
N PHE A 295 -11.45 -18.06 7.68
CA PHE A 295 -10.47 -17.22 6.98
C PHE A 295 -10.05 -17.81 5.64
N ARG A 296 -9.95 -19.14 5.57
CA ARG A 296 -9.64 -19.89 4.34
C ARG A 296 -10.88 -20.26 3.54
N ASN A 297 -12.05 -19.70 3.86
CA ASN A 297 -13.26 -19.92 3.08
C ASN A 297 -13.67 -21.41 2.95
N ALA A 298 -13.26 -22.23 3.92
CA ALA A 298 -13.40 -23.68 3.98
C ALA A 298 -14.37 -24.16 5.07
N HIS A 299 -15.03 -23.22 5.78
CA HIS A 299 -16.07 -23.56 6.75
C HIS A 299 -17.32 -24.09 6.02
N THR A 300 -18.04 -25.04 6.60
CA THR A 300 -19.27 -25.63 6.02
C THR A 300 -20.31 -24.55 5.68
N ASP A 301 -20.48 -23.60 6.59
CA ASP A 301 -21.45 -22.50 6.45
C ASP A 301 -20.91 -21.31 5.64
N SER A 302 -19.63 -21.34 5.25
CA SER A 302 -19.03 -20.29 4.41
C SER A 302 -19.42 -20.42 2.94
N ILE A 303 -20.20 -21.42 2.56
CA ILE A 303 -20.51 -21.70 1.15
C ILE A 303 -21.21 -20.53 0.43
N ARG A 304 -21.89 -19.66 1.20
CA ARG A 304 -22.57 -18.43 0.78
C ARG A 304 -21.69 -17.18 0.91
N TYR A 305 -20.62 -17.27 1.70
CA TYR A 305 -19.85 -16.13 2.17
C TYR A 305 -18.41 -16.18 1.70
N HIS A 306 -17.82 -15.02 1.42
CA HIS A 306 -16.37 -14.89 1.26
C HIS A 306 -15.79 -13.97 2.31
N PHE A 307 -14.86 -14.47 3.12
CA PHE A 307 -14.20 -13.73 4.17
C PHE A 307 -13.27 -12.66 3.61
N LEU A 308 -13.42 -11.43 4.09
CA LEU A 308 -12.56 -10.30 3.82
C LEU A 308 -11.95 -9.84 5.16
N PRO A 309 -10.62 -9.90 5.37
CA PRO A 309 -10.00 -9.51 6.63
C PRO A 309 -10.03 -7.99 6.84
N LYS A 310 -10.11 -7.56 8.10
CA LYS A 310 -9.98 -6.15 8.47
C LYS A 310 -8.53 -5.69 8.26
N PHE A 311 -8.35 -4.44 7.81
CA PHE A 311 -7.07 -3.75 7.88
C PHE A 311 -7.28 -2.26 8.23
N SER A 312 -6.22 -1.48 8.35
CA SER A 312 -6.24 -0.10 8.87
C SER A 312 -7.29 0.82 8.22
N LYS A 313 -7.59 0.66 6.92
CA LYS A 313 -8.52 1.52 6.16
C LYS A 313 -9.87 0.87 5.81
N PHE A 314 -10.11 -0.37 6.23
CA PHE A 314 -11.32 -1.11 5.86
C PHE A 314 -11.71 -2.10 6.95
N SER A 315 -12.98 -2.09 7.37
CA SER A 315 -13.47 -2.93 8.46
C SER A 315 -13.47 -4.43 8.14
N GLY A 316 -13.34 -4.81 6.87
CA GLY A 316 -13.50 -6.19 6.44
C GLY A 316 -14.96 -6.65 6.55
N GLY A 317 -15.18 -7.95 6.46
CA GLY A 317 -16.50 -8.56 6.60
C GLY A 317 -16.62 -9.88 5.84
N PHE A 318 -17.85 -10.18 5.43
CA PHE A 318 -18.16 -11.32 4.58
C PHE A 318 -18.94 -10.85 3.36
N VAL A 319 -18.39 -11.05 2.17
CA VAL A 319 -19.17 -10.91 0.93
C VAL A 319 -20.32 -11.90 0.99
N ASP A 320 -21.55 -11.41 0.99
CA ASP A 320 -22.74 -12.24 0.99
C ASP A 320 -23.22 -12.45 -0.44
N PHE A 321 -22.92 -13.63 -1.00
CA PHE A 321 -23.32 -13.97 -2.37
C PHE A 321 -24.83 -14.02 -2.58
N ARG A 322 -25.65 -14.02 -1.52
CA ARG A 322 -27.11 -13.91 -1.66
C ARG A 322 -27.60 -12.46 -1.72
N SER A 323 -26.86 -11.53 -1.14
CA SER A 323 -27.24 -10.10 -1.06
C SER A 323 -26.76 -9.35 -2.30
N VAL A 324 -27.24 -9.78 -3.47
CA VAL A 324 -26.92 -9.16 -4.76
C VAL A 324 -27.85 -7.99 -5.06
N ILE A 325 -27.25 -6.89 -5.53
CA ILE A 325 -27.94 -5.73 -6.09
C ILE A 325 -27.38 -5.42 -7.48
N SER A 326 -28.16 -4.73 -8.29
CA SER A 326 -27.68 -4.09 -9.52
C SER A 326 -27.78 -2.58 -9.41
N LEU A 327 -26.79 -1.88 -9.96
CA LEU A 327 -26.74 -0.41 -10.01
C LEU A 327 -26.46 0.04 -11.43
N LYS A 328 -27.04 1.17 -11.83
CA LYS A 328 -26.86 1.72 -13.18
C LYS A 328 -25.40 2.09 -13.44
N TYR A 329 -24.94 1.73 -14.64
CA TYR A 329 -23.59 1.96 -15.11
C TYR A 329 -23.58 3.01 -16.22
N ASN A 330 -22.87 4.11 -15.99
CA ASN A 330 -22.66 5.11 -17.02
C ASN A 330 -21.53 4.63 -17.94
N ARG A 331 -21.88 4.26 -19.19
CA ARG A 331 -20.94 3.73 -20.18
C ARG A 331 -19.91 4.77 -20.63
N GLU A 332 -20.27 6.05 -20.67
CA GLU A 332 -19.38 7.13 -21.10
C GLU A 332 -18.27 7.34 -20.06
N THR A 333 -18.66 7.60 -18.81
CA THR A 333 -17.73 7.89 -17.71
C THR A 333 -17.11 6.62 -17.11
N GLY A 334 -17.73 5.47 -17.31
CA GLY A 334 -17.32 4.19 -16.74
C GLY A 334 -17.57 4.07 -15.24
N LYS A 335 -18.50 4.85 -14.67
CA LYS A 335 -18.78 4.94 -13.24
C LYS A 335 -20.20 4.46 -12.90
N ILE A 336 -20.43 4.14 -11.63
CA ILE A 336 -21.79 3.93 -11.09
C ILE A 336 -22.49 5.29 -11.04
N GLU A 337 -23.74 5.36 -11.51
CA GLU A 337 -24.51 6.61 -11.55
C GLU A 337 -24.95 7.10 -10.16
N ASP A 338 -25.22 6.18 -9.24
CA ASP A 338 -25.62 6.52 -7.87
C ASP A 338 -24.43 7.06 -7.06
N THR A 339 -24.48 8.37 -6.80
CA THR A 339 -23.43 9.12 -6.09
C THR A 339 -23.29 8.74 -4.61
N ASN A 340 -24.25 8.00 -4.04
CA ASN A 340 -24.14 7.51 -2.66
C ASN A 340 -23.11 6.38 -2.53
N TYR A 341 -22.69 5.79 -3.66
CA TYR A 341 -21.67 4.75 -3.73
C TYR A 341 -20.31 5.34 -4.09
N LYS A 342 -19.42 5.40 -3.10
CA LYS A 342 -18.04 5.85 -3.27
C LYS A 342 -17.11 4.66 -3.41
N LYS A 343 -16.33 4.60 -4.50
CA LYS A 343 -15.24 3.63 -4.62
C LYS A 343 -14.15 3.96 -3.61
N ILE A 344 -13.75 2.98 -2.81
CA ILE A 344 -12.70 3.15 -1.78
C ILE A 344 -11.43 2.33 -2.07
N GLY A 345 -11.55 1.28 -2.87
CA GLY A 345 -10.41 0.42 -3.21
C GLY A 345 -10.82 -0.77 -4.08
N VAL A 346 -9.91 -1.72 -4.24
CA VAL A 346 -10.11 -2.95 -5.02
C VAL A 346 -9.36 -4.11 -4.39
N ILE A 347 -9.87 -5.32 -4.56
CA ILE A 347 -9.15 -6.54 -4.19
C ILE A 347 -7.96 -6.76 -5.15
N THR A 348 -6.81 -7.20 -4.67
CA THR A 348 -5.64 -7.48 -5.52
C THR A 348 -5.81 -8.78 -6.33
N GLU A 349 -5.13 -8.87 -7.47
CA GLU A 349 -5.36 -9.91 -8.49
C GLU A 349 -5.19 -11.35 -7.95
N SER A 350 -4.26 -11.57 -7.02
CA SER A 350 -4.01 -12.87 -6.38
C SER A 350 -5.24 -13.40 -5.62
N PHE A 351 -6.13 -12.53 -5.14
CA PHE A 351 -7.31 -12.91 -4.37
C PHE A 351 -8.63 -12.84 -5.17
N LYS A 352 -8.68 -12.05 -6.26
CA LYS A 352 -9.90 -11.89 -7.07
C LYS A 352 -10.45 -13.22 -7.59
N ARG A 353 -9.55 -14.09 -8.07
CA ARG A 353 -9.92 -15.36 -8.71
C ARG A 353 -10.76 -16.24 -7.80
N ASP A 354 -10.41 -16.33 -6.51
CA ASP A 354 -11.17 -17.13 -5.54
C ASP A 354 -12.55 -16.52 -5.28
N ILE A 355 -12.65 -15.19 -5.09
CA ILE A 355 -13.93 -14.51 -4.89
C ILE A 355 -14.89 -14.78 -6.06
N VAL A 356 -14.43 -14.55 -7.29
CA VAL A 356 -15.23 -14.70 -8.50
C VAL A 356 -15.63 -16.16 -8.73
N ALA A 357 -14.70 -17.10 -8.52
CA ALA A 357 -15.00 -18.53 -8.64
C ALA A 357 -16.04 -18.99 -7.63
N ARG A 358 -15.95 -18.53 -6.37
CA ARG A 358 -16.90 -18.89 -5.31
C ARG A 358 -18.28 -18.26 -5.53
N PHE A 359 -18.34 -17.01 -5.99
CA PHE A 359 -19.61 -16.39 -6.40
C PHE A 359 -20.27 -17.16 -7.54
N SER A 360 -19.50 -17.48 -8.59
CA SER A 360 -19.98 -18.26 -9.73
C SER A 360 -20.49 -19.63 -9.25
N SER A 361 -19.70 -20.35 -8.45
CA SER A 361 -20.08 -21.66 -7.90
C SER A 361 -21.36 -21.60 -7.04
N TYR A 362 -21.54 -20.54 -6.25
CA TYR A 362 -22.76 -20.34 -5.46
C TYR A 362 -24.00 -20.17 -6.35
N TYR A 363 -23.90 -19.36 -7.40
CA TYR A 363 -25.02 -19.08 -8.31
C TYR A 363 -25.35 -20.22 -9.28
N HIS A 364 -24.38 -21.07 -9.62
CA HIS A 364 -24.60 -22.22 -10.50
C HIS A 364 -25.22 -23.44 -9.81
N ARG A 365 -25.49 -23.39 -8.48
CA ARG A 365 -26.08 -24.53 -7.79
C ARG A 365 -27.45 -24.86 -8.33
N GLN A 366 -27.57 -26.06 -8.87
CA GLN A 366 -28.85 -26.66 -9.18
C GLN A 366 -29.39 -27.29 -7.90
N GLY A 367 -30.55 -26.83 -7.45
CA GLY A 367 -31.23 -27.46 -6.32
C GLY A 367 -31.66 -28.88 -6.69
N GLN A 368 -31.48 -29.82 -5.77
CA GLN A 368 -32.08 -31.14 -5.87
C GLN A 368 -33.24 -31.22 -4.87
N PRO A 369 -34.40 -31.79 -5.24
CA PRO A 369 -35.46 -32.08 -4.28
C PRO A 369 -34.93 -32.99 -3.16
N GLU A 370 -35.25 -32.66 -1.91
CA GLU A 370 -34.94 -33.52 -0.77
C GLU A 370 -35.86 -34.75 -0.80
N PHE A 371 -35.29 -35.94 -0.64
CA PHE A 371 -36.09 -37.15 -0.46
C PHE A 371 -36.70 -37.17 0.94
N ASN A 372 -37.93 -37.70 1.04
CA ASN A 372 -38.47 -38.07 2.34
C ASN A 372 -37.66 -39.26 2.89
N CYS A 373 -36.82 -39.01 3.89
CA CYS A 373 -35.91 -40.02 4.45
C CYS A 373 -36.65 -41.26 4.94
N ASP A 374 -37.80 -41.10 5.61
CA ASP A 374 -38.59 -42.23 6.10
C ASP A 374 -39.10 -43.10 4.95
N SER A 375 -39.55 -42.48 3.85
CA SER A 375 -40.03 -43.19 2.65
C SER A 375 -38.91 -43.94 1.95
N VAL A 376 -37.69 -43.37 1.90
CA VAL A 376 -36.52 -44.06 1.33
C VAL A 376 -36.10 -45.22 2.21
N LEU A 377 -36.01 -45.02 3.53
CA LEU A 377 -35.62 -46.07 4.48
C LEU A 377 -36.63 -47.23 4.51
N ASN A 378 -37.93 -46.97 4.34
CA ASN A 378 -38.95 -48.02 4.24
C ASN A 378 -38.87 -48.87 2.94
N ASN A 379 -38.09 -48.45 1.95
CA ASN A 379 -37.86 -49.19 0.69
C ASN A 379 -36.54 -49.98 0.68
N PHE A 380 -35.81 -50.01 1.80
CA PHE A 380 -34.66 -50.88 2.07
C PHE A 380 -35.00 -51.81 3.24
#